data_AF-A0A8T1H229-F1
#
_entry.id   AF-A0A8T1H229-F1
#
_cell.length_a   1.000
_cell.length_b   1.000
_cell.length_c   1.000
_cell.angle_alpha   90.00
_cell.angle_beta   90.00
_cell.angle_gamma   90.00
#
_symmetry.space_group_name_H-M   'P 1'
#
loop_
_entity.id
_entity.type
_entity.pdbx_description
1 polymer ?
#
loop_
_entity_poly.entity_id
_entity_poly.type
_entity_poly.pdbx_seq_one_letter_code
_entity_poly.pdbx_strand_id
1 'polypeptide(L)'
;MDFVFGLPADSKRRTGVVVFVDRFSKMVHLAAVPAEVTAVKTARLFVDMVFKYHGMPLDIVSDRDPRFTARFWQEVFTLLGTQLSMSTADHPQTDGQTKRENRVLGDLLTSYAHSFQQWSDSLPMAEFAINNSVHTSTGHPRARVRGSVVCLNLG
;
A
#
# COMPACT_ATOMS: atom_id res chain seq x y z
N MET A 1 -4.55 0.46 4.00
CA MET A 1 -4.77 0.91 2.61
C MET A 1 -4.87 2.41 2.65
N ASP A 2 -4.16 3.09 1.77
CA ASP A 2 -4.09 4.55 1.78
C ASP A 2 -3.85 5.06 0.36
N PHE A 3 -4.10 6.34 0.14
CA PHE A 3 -3.72 7.03 -1.08
C PHE A 3 -2.77 8.17 -0.80
N VAL A 4 -1.77 8.31 -1.67
CA VAL A 4 -0.94 9.50 -1.76
C VAL A 4 -1.31 10.23 -3.04
N PHE A 5 -1.91 11.41 -2.94
CA PHE A 5 -2.24 12.28 -4.09
C PHE A 5 -1.43 13.57 -4.06
N GLY A 6 -1.54 14.35 -5.14
CA GLY A 6 -0.83 15.63 -5.28
C GLY A 6 0.60 15.47 -5.79
N LEU A 7 0.93 14.29 -6.33
CA LEU A 7 2.23 14.03 -6.94
C LEU A 7 2.30 14.73 -8.31
N PRO A 8 3.51 15.12 -8.77
CA PRO A 8 3.71 15.61 -10.13
C PRO A 8 3.15 14.64 -11.17
N ALA A 9 2.42 15.16 -12.15
CA ALA A 9 1.89 14.35 -13.23
C ALA A 9 3.03 13.76 -14.06
N ASP A 10 3.00 12.44 -14.27
CA ASP A 10 3.88 11.77 -15.23
C ASP A 10 3.32 11.87 -16.68
N SER A 11 4.00 11.25 -17.65
CA SER A 11 3.51 11.22 -19.05
C SER A 11 2.14 10.55 -19.22
N LYS A 12 1.75 9.69 -18.28
CA LYS A 12 0.47 8.95 -18.28
C LYS A 12 -0.60 9.65 -17.46
N ARG A 13 -0.36 10.89 -17.03
CA ARG A 13 -1.25 11.73 -16.20
C ARG A 13 -1.62 11.08 -14.86
N ARG A 14 -0.76 10.23 -14.32
CA ARG A 14 -0.88 9.67 -12.98
C ARG A 14 -0.36 10.70 -11.98
N THR A 15 -1.14 10.95 -10.94
CA THR A 15 -0.90 12.00 -9.94
C THR A 15 -1.03 11.49 -8.51
N GLY A 16 -1.18 10.18 -8.34
CA GLY A 16 -1.19 9.55 -7.04
C GLY A 16 -0.73 8.10 -7.06
N VAL A 17 -0.61 7.54 -5.87
CA VAL A 17 -0.26 6.15 -5.62
C VAL A 17 -1.26 5.57 -4.63
N VAL A 18 -1.84 4.41 -4.95
CA VAL A 18 -2.50 3.59 -3.94
C VAL A 18 -1.46 2.73 -3.24
N VAL A 19 -1.54 2.70 -1.91
CA VAL A 19 -0.57 2.02 -1.05
C VAL A 19 -1.29 0.96 -0.23
N PHE A 20 -0.83 -0.28 -0.36
CA PHE A 20 -1.22 -1.38 0.53
C PHE A 20 -0.01 -1.76 1.36
N VAL A 21 -0.18 -1.82 2.69
CA VAL A 21 0.89 -2.22 3.62
C VAL A 21 0.39 -3.38 4.44
N ASP A 22 1.12 -4.49 4.43
CA ASP A 22 0.90 -5.58 5.38
C ASP A 22 1.41 -5.15 6.76
N ARG A 23 0.51 -5.06 7.74
CA ARG A 23 0.85 -4.54 9.08
C ARG A 23 1.87 -5.40 9.82
N PHE A 24 1.94 -6.69 9.50
CA PHE A 24 2.84 -7.66 10.13
C PHE A 24 4.25 -7.63 9.53
N SER A 25 4.39 -7.97 8.24
CA SER A 25 5.69 -8.02 7.56
C SER A 25 6.22 -6.66 7.12
N LYS A 26 5.36 -5.63 7.11
CA LYS A 26 5.61 -4.30 6.55
C LYS A 26 5.81 -4.27 5.04
N MET A 27 5.56 -5.39 4.35
CA MET A 27 5.57 -5.47 2.90
C MET A 27 4.58 -4.47 2.30
N VAL A 28 5.01 -3.77 1.26
CA VAL A 28 4.27 -2.72 0.59
C VAL A 28 3.95 -3.16 -0.83
N HIS A 29 2.73 -2.86 -1.29
CA HIS A 29 2.34 -2.90 -2.69
C HIS A 29 1.93 -1.50 -3.14
N LEU A 30 2.48 -1.04 -4.27
CA LEU A 30 2.36 0.31 -4.79
C LEU A 30 1.82 0.29 -6.22
N ALA A 31 0.73 1.01 -6.46
CA ALA A 31 0.25 1.24 -7.83
C ALA A 31 0.00 2.71 -8.09
N ALA A 32 0.57 3.21 -9.18
CA ALA A 32 0.33 4.56 -9.63
C ALA A 32 -1.07 4.68 -10.26
N VAL A 33 -1.78 5.75 -9.88
CA VAL A 33 -3.18 5.98 -10.23
C VAL A 33 -3.39 7.44 -10.66
N PRO A 34 -4.35 7.71 -11.56
CA PRO A 34 -4.84 9.07 -11.77
C PRO A 34 -5.64 9.56 -10.55
N ALA A 35 -5.79 10.87 -10.40
CA ALA A 35 -6.59 11.47 -9.30
C ALA A 35 -8.04 10.94 -9.29
N GLU A 36 -8.59 10.69 -10.48
CA GLU A 36 -9.97 10.24 -10.70
C GLU A 36 -10.12 8.71 -10.65
N VAL A 37 -9.16 7.98 -10.06
CA VAL A 37 -9.28 6.53 -9.92
C VAL A 37 -10.56 6.17 -9.16
N THR A 38 -11.32 5.24 -9.74
CA THR A 38 -12.63 4.83 -9.21
C THR A 38 -12.48 3.67 -8.24
N ALA A 39 -13.46 3.51 -7.35
CA ALA A 39 -13.52 2.37 -6.41
C ALA A 39 -13.36 1.01 -7.12
N VAL A 40 -13.98 0.84 -8.31
CA VAL A 40 -13.87 -0.39 -9.11
C VAL A 40 -12.44 -0.64 -9.59
N LYS A 41 -11.74 0.40 -10.05
CA LYS A 41 -10.34 0.27 -10.47
C LYS A 41 -9.44 -0.03 -9.27
N THR A 42 -9.67 0.63 -8.14
CA THR A 42 -8.95 0.39 -6.89
C THR A 42 -9.16 -1.04 -6.38
N ALA A 43 -10.38 -1.57 -6.48
CA ALA A 43 -10.66 -2.95 -6.10
C ALA A 43 -9.92 -3.98 -6.97
N ARG A 44 -9.81 -3.74 -8.28
CA ARG A 44 -9.00 -4.57 -9.16
C ARG A 44 -7.54 -4.58 -8.72
N LEU A 45 -6.99 -3.40 -8.40
CA LEU A 45 -5.62 -3.29 -7.87
C LEU A 45 -5.46 -4.08 -6.56
N PHE A 46 -6.42 -3.99 -5.64
CA PHE A 46 -6.40 -4.79 -4.41
C PHE A 46 -6.39 -6.31 -4.71
N VAL A 47 -7.22 -6.77 -5.64
CA VAL A 47 -7.24 -8.18 -6.02
C VAL A 47 -5.91 -8.62 -6.65
N ASP A 48 -5.41 -7.84 -7.62
CA ASP A 48 -4.24 -8.18 -8.41
C ASP A 48 -2.92 -8.11 -7.62
N MET A 49 -2.86 -7.25 -6.61
CA MET A 49 -1.64 -6.95 -5.86
C MET A 49 -1.65 -7.50 -4.43
N VAL A 50 -2.81 -7.63 -3.78
CA VAL A 50 -2.90 -8.09 -2.39
C VAL A 50 -3.52 -9.48 -2.33
N PHE A 51 -4.78 -9.61 -2.77
CA PHE A 51 -5.53 -10.85 -2.62
C PHE A 51 -4.84 -12.03 -3.32
N LYS A 52 -4.32 -11.82 -4.53
CA LYS A 52 -3.63 -12.84 -5.32
C LYS A 52 -2.47 -13.51 -4.57
N TYR A 53 -1.73 -12.76 -3.74
CA TYR A 53 -0.55 -13.27 -3.04
C TYR A 53 -0.80 -13.61 -1.57
N HIS A 54 -1.79 -12.98 -0.94
CA HIS A 54 -1.98 -13.05 0.51
C HIS A 54 -3.35 -13.57 0.93
N GLY A 55 -4.28 -13.72 -0.02
CA GLY A 55 -5.69 -14.00 0.26
C GLY A 55 -6.41 -12.80 0.87
N MET A 56 -7.56 -13.06 1.47
CA MET A 56 -8.33 -12.05 2.18
C MET A 56 -7.69 -11.74 3.54
N PRO A 57 -7.37 -10.48 3.87
CA PRO A 57 -6.89 -10.12 5.21
C PRO A 57 -7.95 -10.35 6.28
N LEU A 58 -7.51 -10.66 7.51
CA LEU A 58 -8.40 -10.75 8.68
C LEU A 58 -8.90 -9.35 9.09
N ASP A 59 -8.02 -8.36 9.04
CA ASP A 59 -8.34 -6.96 9.29
C ASP A 59 -7.76 -6.06 8.20
N ILE A 60 -8.48 -4.97 7.92
CA ILE A 60 -8.05 -3.92 7.02
C ILE A 60 -8.19 -2.60 7.76
N VAL A 61 -7.10 -1.83 7.79
CA VAL A 61 -7.14 -0.43 8.23
C VAL A 61 -7.05 0.45 6.99
N SER A 62 -8.05 1.31 6.77
CA SER A 62 -8.01 2.32 5.70
C SER A 62 -8.21 3.73 6.24
N ASP A 63 -7.88 4.73 5.44
CA ASP A 63 -8.43 6.07 5.63
C ASP A 63 -9.96 6.08 5.37
N ARG A 64 -10.58 7.25 5.51
CA ARG A 64 -12.02 7.43 5.29
C ARG A 64 -12.36 7.65 3.81
N ASP A 65 -11.49 7.24 2.88
CA ASP A 65 -11.75 7.41 1.46
C ASP A 65 -12.95 6.54 1.04
N PRO A 66 -14.00 7.11 0.42
CA PRO A 66 -15.17 6.36 -0.02
C PRO A 66 -14.85 5.21 -0.98
N ARG A 67 -13.70 5.26 -1.68
CA ARG A 67 -13.24 4.19 -2.58
C ARG A 67 -12.94 2.89 -1.84
N PHE A 68 -12.66 2.95 -0.54
CA PHE A 68 -12.49 1.79 0.33
C PHE A 68 -13.65 1.58 1.31
N THR A 69 -14.35 2.65 1.67
CA THR A 69 -15.26 2.67 2.81
C THR A 69 -16.73 2.79 2.45
N ALA A 70 -17.09 2.82 1.16
CA ALA A 70 -18.49 2.80 0.74
C ALA A 70 -19.23 1.60 1.38
N ARG A 71 -20.53 1.77 1.68
CA ARG A 71 -21.35 0.73 2.33
C ARG A 71 -21.22 -0.63 1.66
N PHE A 72 -21.21 -0.65 0.33
CA PHE A 72 -20.98 -1.88 -0.43
C PHE A 72 -19.71 -2.64 0.02
N TRP A 73 -18.58 -1.94 0.18
CA TRP A 73 -17.32 -2.54 0.62
C TRP A 73 -17.38 -3.04 2.06
N GLN A 74 -18.07 -2.31 2.95
CA GLN A 74 -18.26 -2.74 4.35
C GLN A 74 -19.04 -4.06 4.42
N GLU A 75 -20.11 -4.19 3.64
CA GLU A 75 -20.91 -5.43 3.55
C GLU A 75 -20.08 -6.57 2.94
N VAL A 76 -19.33 -6.31 1.86
CA VAL A 76 -18.44 -7.31 1.22
C VAL A 76 -17.41 -7.84 2.22
N PHE A 77 -16.73 -6.96 2.95
CA PHE A 77 -15.72 -7.37 3.93
C PHE A 77 -16.34 -8.15 5.08
N THR A 78 -17.52 -7.76 5.55
CA THR A 78 -18.25 -8.48 6.60
C THR A 78 -18.60 -9.90 6.16
N LEU A 79 -19.11 -10.06 4.92
CA LEU A 79 -19.43 -11.37 4.35
C LEU A 79 -18.19 -12.26 4.17
N LEU A 80 -17.03 -11.66 3.91
CA LEU A 80 -15.75 -12.36 3.77
C LEU A 80 -15.04 -12.58 5.12
N GLY A 81 -15.64 -12.18 6.25
CA GLY A 81 -15.05 -12.32 7.57
C GLY A 81 -13.89 -11.36 7.86
N THR A 82 -13.78 -10.27 7.09
CA THR A 82 -12.75 -9.24 7.26
C THR A 82 -13.28 -8.05 8.04
N GLN A 83 -12.55 -7.66 9.08
CA GLN A 83 -12.84 -6.44 9.83
C GLN A 83 -12.27 -5.20 9.13
N LEU A 84 -13.12 -4.33 8.60
CA LEU A 84 -12.69 -3.02 8.10
C LEU A 84 -12.73 -1.99 9.23
N SER A 85 -11.57 -1.42 9.56
CA SER A 85 -11.41 -0.34 10.51
C SER A 85 -10.96 0.93 9.79
N MET A 86 -11.55 2.07 10.16
CA MET A 86 -11.15 3.37 9.63
C MET A 86 -10.14 4.01 10.60
N SER A 87 -9.02 4.49 10.08
CA SER A 87 -8.08 5.26 10.88
C SER A 87 -8.76 6.54 11.39
N THR A 88 -8.68 6.77 12.69
CA THR A 88 -9.10 8.03 13.33
C THR A 88 -7.85 8.83 13.68
N ALA A 89 -7.91 10.16 13.64
CA ALA A 89 -6.79 11.01 14.07
C ALA A 89 -6.34 10.71 15.52
N ASP A 90 -7.25 10.20 16.37
CA ASP A 90 -7.16 10.28 17.83
C ASP A 90 -6.89 8.97 18.59
N HIS A 91 -6.44 7.89 17.95
CA HIS A 91 -5.96 6.69 18.67
C HIS A 91 -4.46 6.42 18.43
N PRO A 92 -3.56 6.96 19.28
CA PRO A 92 -2.11 6.85 19.12
C PRO A 92 -1.52 5.52 19.61
N GLN A 93 -2.18 4.82 20.56
CA GLN A 93 -1.56 3.72 21.30
C GLN A 93 -1.43 2.41 20.52
N THR A 94 -2.32 2.12 19.56
CA THR A 94 -2.27 0.88 18.76
C THR A 94 -1.87 1.12 17.30
N ASP A 95 -2.03 2.37 16.83
CA ASP A 95 -1.95 2.73 15.42
C ASP A 95 -0.82 3.74 15.12
N GLY A 96 -0.13 4.22 16.15
CA GLY A 96 0.90 5.26 16.01
C GLY A 96 2.11 4.84 15.18
N GLN A 97 2.52 3.58 15.25
CA GLN A 97 3.64 3.07 14.45
C GLN A 97 3.26 2.95 12.97
N THR A 98 2.14 2.31 12.66
CA THR A 98 1.64 2.18 11.27
C THR A 98 1.38 3.56 10.66
N LYS A 99 0.82 4.52 11.42
CA LYS A 99 0.63 5.90 10.97
C LYS A 99 1.95 6.62 10.66
N ARG A 100 2.97 6.46 11.52
CA ARG A 100 4.30 7.03 11.27
C ARG A 100 4.94 6.41 10.04
N GLU A 101 4.82 5.09 9.88
CA GLU A 101 5.35 4.38 8.71
C GLU A 101 4.64 4.79 7.41
N ASN A 102 3.31 4.92 7.42
CA ASN A 102 2.55 5.43 6.27
C ASN A 102 2.93 6.86 5.92
N ARG A 103 3.13 7.74 6.92
CA ARG A 103 3.60 9.12 6.68
C ARG A 103 5.00 9.13 6.05
N VAL A 104 5.94 8.38 6.61
CA VAL A 104 7.31 8.27 6.07
C VAL A 104 7.29 7.74 4.64
N LEU A 105 6.43 6.75 4.35
CA LEU A 105 6.26 6.21 3.02
C LEU A 105 5.64 7.24 2.06
N GLY A 106 4.66 8.03 2.50
CA GLY A 106 4.08 9.13 1.73
C GLY A 106 5.11 10.21 1.39
N ASP A 107 5.93 10.61 2.36
CA ASP A 107 7.01 11.60 2.17
C ASP A 107 8.08 11.06 1.19
N LEU A 108 8.44 9.78 1.32
CA LEU A 108 9.36 9.10 0.40
C LEU A 108 8.83 9.07 -1.03
N LEU A 109 7.57 8.68 -1.21
CA LEU A 109 6.92 8.62 -2.53
C LEU A 109 6.80 10.02 -3.15
N THR A 110 6.53 11.04 -2.33
CA THR A 110 6.49 12.43 -2.77
C THR A 110 7.86 12.86 -3.28
N SER A 111 8.91 12.68 -2.48
CA SER A 111 10.29 12.99 -2.88
C SER A 111 10.73 12.24 -4.14
N TYR A 112 10.39 10.95 -4.24
CA TYR A 112 10.64 10.12 -5.40
C TYR A 112 9.96 10.67 -6.66
N ALA A 113 8.67 10.98 -6.60
CA ALA A 113 7.91 11.51 -7.73
C ALA A 113 8.41 12.90 -8.20
N HIS A 114 8.93 13.72 -7.29
CA HIS A 114 9.57 14.99 -7.63
C HIS A 114 10.95 14.83 -8.29
N SER A 115 11.64 13.73 -8.01
CA SER A 115 12.99 13.47 -8.53
C SER A 115 12.99 12.83 -9.93
N PHE A 116 11.91 12.15 -10.32
CA PHE A 116 11.83 11.39 -11.57
C PHE A 116 10.59 11.76 -12.39
N GLN A 117 10.76 12.25 -13.62
CA GLN A 117 9.64 12.62 -14.50
C GLN A 117 8.72 11.43 -14.87
N GLN A 118 9.27 10.22 -15.00
CA GLN A 118 8.51 8.99 -15.27
C GLN A 118 8.48 8.07 -14.04
N TRP A 119 8.27 8.66 -12.86
CA TRP A 119 8.26 7.94 -11.59
C TRP A 119 7.28 6.76 -11.57
N SER A 120 6.15 6.86 -12.28
CA SER A 120 5.11 5.84 -12.23
C SER A 120 5.53 4.50 -12.88
N ASP A 121 6.39 4.56 -13.90
CA ASP A 121 6.89 3.37 -14.60
C ASP A 121 8.00 2.67 -13.83
N SER A 122 8.71 3.43 -13.00
CA SER A 122 9.77 2.92 -12.12
C SER A 122 9.26 2.55 -10.73
N LEU A 123 7.97 2.70 -10.46
CA LEU A 123 7.35 2.38 -9.17
C LEU A 123 7.54 0.92 -8.73
N PRO A 124 7.50 -0.10 -9.62
CA PRO A 124 7.80 -1.48 -9.24
C PRO A 124 9.22 -1.65 -8.68
N MET A 125 10.20 -0.89 -9.20
CA MET A 125 11.58 -0.92 -8.70
C MET A 125 11.69 -0.23 -7.33
N ALA A 126 10.95 0.86 -7.13
CA ALA A 126 10.86 1.51 -5.82
C ALA A 126 10.22 0.59 -4.78
N GLU A 127 9.12 -0.09 -5.13
CA GLU A 127 8.47 -1.09 -4.27
C GLU A 127 9.44 -2.22 -3.89
N PHE A 128 10.12 -2.79 -4.89
CA PHE A 128 11.13 -3.83 -4.66
C PHE A 128 12.23 -3.35 -3.71
N ALA A 129 12.76 -2.14 -3.91
CA ALA A 129 13.79 -1.57 -3.04
C ALA A 129 13.29 -1.37 -1.60
N ILE A 130 12.05 -0.86 -1.43
CA ILE A 130 11.43 -0.68 -0.12
C ILE A 130 11.25 -2.03 0.58
N ASN A 131 10.74 -3.04 -0.12
CA ASN A 131 10.49 -4.37 0.45
C ASN A 131 11.77 -5.13 0.80
N ASN A 132 12.88 -4.83 0.11
CA ASN A 132 14.18 -5.42 0.41
C ASN A 132 15.06 -4.60 1.36
N SER A 133 14.64 -3.38 1.71
CA SER A 133 15.31 -2.58 2.73
C SER A 133 15.17 -3.25 4.11
N VAL A 134 16.27 -3.32 4.86
CA VAL A 134 16.29 -3.88 6.21
C VAL A 134 15.53 -2.94 7.14
N HIS A 135 14.48 -3.43 7.79
CA HIS A 135 13.74 -2.64 8.77
C HIS A 135 14.43 -2.72 10.14
N THR A 136 14.73 -1.57 10.73
CA THR A 136 15.51 -1.45 11.98
C THR A 136 14.87 -2.15 13.18
N SER A 137 13.54 -2.31 13.18
CA SER A 137 12.81 -2.99 14.27
C SER A 137 12.78 -4.52 14.15
N THR A 138 12.97 -5.11 12.95
CA THR A 138 12.91 -6.56 12.72
C THR A 138 14.26 -7.17 12.38
N GLY A 139 15.27 -6.35 12.04
CA GLY A 139 16.61 -6.83 11.64
C GLY A 139 16.63 -7.58 10.30
N HIS A 140 15.52 -7.57 9.55
CA HIS A 140 15.36 -8.31 8.30
C HIS A 140 14.73 -7.43 7.20
N PRO A 141 14.97 -7.76 5.92
CA PRO A 141 14.19 -7.22 4.81
C PRO A 141 12.70 -7.52 5.01
N ARG A 142 11.82 -6.57 4.69
CA ARG A 142 10.35 -6.70 4.83
C ARG A 142 9.83 -7.96 4.12
N ALA A 143 10.41 -8.29 2.96
CA ALA A 143 10.08 -9.49 2.19
C ALA A 143 10.45 -10.82 2.88
N ARG A 144 11.39 -10.83 3.83
CA ARG A 144 11.96 -12.04 4.44
C ARG A 144 11.23 -12.51 5.71
N VAL A 145 10.30 -11.70 6.23
CA VAL A 145 9.60 -12.00 7.49
C VAL A 145 8.55 -13.11 7.34
N ARG A 146 8.12 -13.42 6.11
CA ARG A 146 7.39 -14.67 5.80
C ARG A 146 8.42 -15.74 5.45
N GLY A 147 8.45 -16.85 6.19
CA GLY A 147 9.35 -17.99 5.98
C GLY A 147 9.13 -18.73 4.65
N SER A 148 9.47 -18.09 3.53
CA SER A 148 9.55 -18.72 2.21
C SER A 148 10.61 -18.00 1.39
N VAL A 149 11.65 -18.75 1.09
CA VAL A 149 12.77 -18.39 0.22
C VAL A 149 12.22 -18.13 -1.18
N VAL A 150 12.37 -16.90 -1.69
CA VAL A 150 12.39 -16.68 -3.14
C VAL A 150 13.86 -16.66 -3.55
N CYS A 151 14.39 -17.84 -3.88
CA CYS A 151 15.61 -17.93 -4.67
C CYS A 151 15.24 -17.54 -6.11
N LEU A 152 15.57 -16.32 -6.53
CA LEU A 152 15.78 -16.05 -7.95
C LEU A 152 17.23 -16.46 -8.25
N ASN A 153 17.44 -17.74 -8.59
CA ASN A 153 18.61 -18.13 -9.37
C ASN A 153 18.40 -17.53 -10.77
N LEU A 154 19.07 -16.42 -11.05
CA LEU A 154 19.28 -15.97 -12.42
C LEU A 154 20.53 -16.69 -12.93
N GLY A 155 20.30 -17.77 -13.69
CA GLY A 155 21.31 -18.30 -14.60
C GLY A 155 21.36 -17.48 -15.88
#